data_AF-A0A1Z5IAI0-F1
#
_entry.id   AF-A0A1Z5IAI0-F1
#
_cell.length_a   1.000
_cell.length_b   1.000
_cell.length_c   1.000
_cell.angle_alpha   90.00
_cell.angle_beta   90.00
_cell.angle_gamma   90.00
#
_symmetry.space_group_name_H-M   'P 1'
#
loop_
_entity.id
_entity.type
_entity.pdbx_description
1 polymer ?
#
loop_
_entity_poly.entity_id
_entity_poly.type
_entity_poly.pdbx_seq_one_letter_code
_entity_poly.pdbx_strand_id
1 'polypeptide(L)'
;MARKTIRDKRQKEQNGPKKKAGSFSERWRRFKLTLVHNRTNLRSLALVFAFSCIAVFTASGFTHAHHVQQVRAMTVSAVNKTLTFSKTGNTARLEPQFRHGDLTVIPIKFDSNSSFATSASKYKVFFKESISKYKIPTIKTSFVVFGSTGYAAIMVYGDLPKAPLQILIRDDMPISTVDFNDNSGDVDNSNGTGKVDFDGRSQKVNFDATAFRINPKGNNVKTDKSISRTMSMSQLYSVIAGKERIAKAKKHLIRLNYAQSQNLKAEHQYYSQLEQINKALGRPADDTQDDSDSDSANANTTLENNRQNILSNIETCQSNTEQYTDAVQSAKADLQQTKILEKSMDGYATASSRYGVFE
;
A
#
# COMPACT_ATOMS: atom_id res chain seq x y z
N MET A 1 101.67 6.51 -22.27
CA MET A 1 101.47 7.80 -21.58
C MET A 1 100.62 8.72 -22.47
N ALA A 2 99.82 9.61 -21.85
CA ALA A 2 98.99 10.67 -22.44
C ALA A 2 97.60 10.31 -23.02
N ARG A 3 96.60 10.06 -22.15
CA ARG A 3 95.18 10.41 -22.39
C ARG A 3 94.47 10.68 -21.05
N LYS A 4 94.66 11.88 -20.50
CA LYS A 4 93.98 12.34 -19.28
C LYS A 4 93.81 13.87 -19.30
N THR A 5 92.89 14.41 -20.11
CA THR A 5 92.48 15.86 -20.00
C THR A 5 91.28 16.28 -20.88
N ILE A 6 90.27 15.42 -21.12
CA ILE A 6 89.04 15.88 -21.84
C ILE A 6 87.72 15.50 -21.12
N ARG A 7 87.74 14.73 -20.02
CA ARG A 7 86.51 14.30 -19.34
C ARG A 7 85.96 15.25 -18.26
N ASP A 8 86.74 16.21 -17.77
CA ASP A 8 86.30 17.07 -16.65
C ASP A 8 85.58 18.37 -17.04
N LYS A 9 85.47 18.69 -18.33
CA LYS A 9 84.72 19.89 -18.79
C LYS A 9 83.25 19.63 -19.17
N ARG A 10 82.79 18.38 -19.27
CA ARG A 10 81.39 18.06 -19.63
C ARG A 10 80.46 17.73 -18.47
N GLN A 11 80.96 17.60 -17.24
CA GLN A 11 80.11 17.36 -16.06
C GLN A 11 79.68 18.63 -15.31
N LYS A 12 80.14 19.83 -15.70
CA LYS A 12 79.73 21.09 -15.06
C LYS A 12 78.53 21.81 -15.70
N GLU A 13 77.97 21.31 -16.80
CA GLU A 13 76.79 21.92 -17.46
C GLU A 13 75.44 21.23 -17.15
N GLN A 14 75.43 20.09 -16.44
CA GLN A 14 74.17 19.39 -16.11
C GLN A 14 73.59 19.69 -14.71
N ASN A 15 74.24 20.55 -13.93
CA ASN A 15 73.72 21.02 -12.64
C ASN A 15 73.30 22.49 -12.71
N GLY A 16 72.40 22.81 -13.65
CA GLY A 16 71.60 24.03 -13.54
C GLY A 16 70.72 23.95 -12.27
N PRO A 17 70.50 25.06 -11.55
CA PRO A 17 69.70 25.04 -10.33
C PRO A 17 68.32 24.46 -10.64
N LYS A 18 67.95 23.36 -9.97
CA LYS A 18 66.59 22.81 -9.98
C LYS A 18 65.66 23.93 -9.52
N LYS A 19 65.03 24.63 -10.48
CA LYS A 19 64.02 25.66 -10.21
C LYS A 19 62.96 24.99 -9.33
N LYS A 20 62.91 25.38 -8.05
CA LYS A 20 61.90 24.93 -7.10
C LYS A 20 60.56 25.00 -7.81
N ALA A 21 59.82 23.90 -7.85
CA ALA A 21 58.47 23.88 -8.38
C ALA A 21 57.71 25.02 -7.69
N GLY A 22 57.39 26.08 -8.45
CA GLY A 22 56.74 27.25 -7.90
C GLY A 22 55.52 26.85 -7.10
N SER A 23 55.28 27.56 -6.00
CA SER A 23 54.09 27.42 -5.16
C SER A 23 52.83 27.23 -6.03
N PHE A 24 51.87 26.43 -5.58
CA PHE A 24 50.58 26.27 -6.28
C PHE A 24 49.97 27.63 -6.67
N SER A 25 50.16 28.65 -5.84
CA SER A 25 49.72 30.02 -6.13
C SER A 25 50.42 30.65 -7.36
N GLU A 26 51.70 30.39 -7.58
CA GLU A 26 52.44 30.89 -8.75
C GLU A 26 52.07 30.14 -10.02
N ARG A 27 51.88 28.82 -9.93
CA ARG A 27 51.38 27.99 -11.04
C ARG A 27 49.97 28.44 -11.45
N TRP A 28 49.11 28.72 -10.47
CA TRP A 28 47.76 29.23 -10.70
C TRP A 28 47.76 30.64 -11.30
N ARG A 29 48.65 31.52 -10.84
CA ARG A 29 48.78 32.89 -11.37
C ARG A 29 49.29 32.90 -12.81
N ARG A 30 50.26 32.04 -13.16
CA ARG A 30 50.73 31.85 -14.54
C ARG A 30 49.63 31.26 -15.43
N PHE A 31 48.90 30.26 -14.93
CA PHE A 31 47.76 29.67 -15.64
C PHE A 31 46.68 30.72 -15.96
N LYS A 32 46.32 31.58 -14.98
CA LYS A 32 45.39 32.71 -15.21
C LYS A 32 45.89 33.66 -16.29
N LEU A 33 47.17 34.03 -16.27
CA LEU A 33 47.75 34.94 -17.27
C LEU A 33 47.75 34.32 -18.68
N THR A 34 48.06 33.02 -18.81
CA THR A 34 48.02 32.31 -20.10
C THR A 34 46.59 32.13 -20.63
N LEU A 35 45.60 31.97 -19.74
CA LEU A 35 44.19 31.88 -20.12
C LEU A 35 43.62 33.20 -20.68
N VAL A 36 44.06 34.34 -20.16
CA VAL A 36 43.57 35.66 -20.58
C VAL A 36 44.11 36.07 -21.95
N HIS A 37 45.32 35.64 -22.31
CA HIS A 37 45.98 36.08 -23.55
C HIS A 37 45.65 35.21 -24.77
N ASN A 38 45.40 33.91 -24.59
CA ASN A 38 45.14 32.97 -25.68
C ASN A 38 43.66 32.58 -25.75
N ARG A 39 42.88 33.33 -26.53
CA ARG A 39 41.44 33.06 -26.79
C ARG A 39 41.18 31.62 -27.27
N THR A 40 42.10 31.01 -28.01
CA THR A 40 42.02 29.60 -28.45
C THR A 40 42.14 28.62 -27.29
N ASN A 41 43.09 28.83 -26.37
CA ASN A 41 43.26 27.98 -25.19
C ASN A 41 42.07 28.08 -24.23
N LEU A 42 41.47 29.26 -24.08
CA LEU A 42 40.25 29.45 -23.30
C LEU A 42 39.06 28.68 -23.90
N ARG A 43 38.90 28.69 -25.23
CA ARG A 43 37.86 27.92 -25.93
C ARG A 43 38.07 26.41 -25.79
N SER A 44 39.30 25.92 -25.94
CA SER A 44 39.61 24.50 -25.76
C SER A 44 39.39 24.05 -24.31
N LEU A 45 39.77 24.87 -23.32
CA LEU A 45 39.50 24.57 -21.90
C LEU A 45 38.01 24.57 -21.60
N ALA A 46 37.25 25.54 -22.12
CA ALA A 46 35.80 25.59 -21.97
C ALA A 46 35.12 24.38 -22.61
N LEU A 47 35.60 23.92 -23.75
CA LEU A 47 35.10 22.72 -24.43
C LEU A 47 35.38 21.46 -23.62
N VAL A 48 36.62 21.27 -23.12
CA VAL A 48 36.96 20.14 -22.24
C VAL A 48 36.14 20.17 -20.95
N PHE A 49 35.94 21.35 -20.37
CA PHE A 49 35.08 21.52 -19.20
C PHE A 49 33.63 21.16 -19.50
N ALA A 50 33.08 21.62 -20.63
CA ALA A 50 31.71 21.29 -21.04
C ALA A 50 31.54 19.77 -21.25
N PHE A 51 32.47 19.10 -21.93
CA PHE A 51 32.44 17.65 -22.10
C PHE A 51 32.57 16.90 -20.76
N SER A 52 33.44 17.37 -19.86
CA SER A 52 33.57 16.81 -18.51
C SER A 52 32.26 16.95 -17.72
N CYS A 53 31.62 18.12 -17.78
CA CYS A 53 30.31 18.32 -17.17
C CYS A 53 29.26 17.36 -17.75
N ILE A 54 29.17 17.23 -19.08
CA ILE A 54 28.24 16.29 -19.72
C ILE A 54 28.49 14.85 -19.27
N ALA A 55 29.75 14.40 -19.21
CA ALA A 55 30.11 13.07 -18.75
C ALA A 55 29.73 12.83 -17.28
N VAL A 56 29.98 13.81 -16.39
CA VAL A 56 29.61 13.73 -14.98
C VAL A 56 28.09 13.72 -14.79
N PHE A 57 27.36 14.60 -15.50
CA PHE A 57 25.90 14.65 -15.42
C PHE A 57 25.24 13.38 -15.97
N THR A 58 25.74 12.84 -17.09
CA THR A 58 25.23 11.56 -17.63
C THR A 58 25.53 10.40 -16.69
N ALA A 59 26.77 10.26 -16.20
CA ALA A 59 27.13 9.20 -15.25
C ALA A 59 26.32 9.29 -13.95
N SER A 60 26.12 10.50 -13.42
CA SER A 60 25.27 10.77 -12.25
C SER A 60 23.80 10.41 -12.52
N GLY A 61 23.28 10.76 -13.70
CA GLY A 61 21.94 10.41 -14.15
C GLY A 61 21.74 8.89 -14.23
N PHE A 62 22.69 8.15 -14.81
CA PHE A 62 22.66 6.69 -14.87
C PHE A 62 22.75 6.04 -13.49
N THR A 63 23.63 6.51 -12.61
CA THR A 63 23.75 5.96 -11.25
C THR A 63 22.52 6.26 -10.41
N HIS A 64 21.93 7.45 -10.51
CA HIS A 64 20.68 7.77 -9.85
C HIS A 64 19.52 6.93 -10.40
N ALA A 65 19.39 6.81 -11.72
CA ALA A 65 18.37 5.98 -12.35
C ALA A 65 18.51 4.51 -11.93
N HIS A 66 19.73 3.96 -11.92
CA HIS A 66 20.02 2.61 -11.45
C HIS A 66 19.69 2.45 -9.96
N HIS A 67 20.07 3.42 -9.11
CA HIS A 67 19.75 3.38 -7.68
C HIS A 67 18.24 3.42 -7.45
N VAL A 68 17.50 4.29 -8.13
CA VAL A 68 16.04 4.37 -8.06
C VAL A 68 15.40 3.06 -8.55
N GLN A 69 15.88 2.50 -9.66
CA GLN A 69 15.41 1.21 -10.16
C GLN A 69 15.73 0.07 -9.19
N GLN A 70 16.89 0.08 -8.55
CA GLN A 70 17.28 -0.91 -7.56
C GLN A 70 16.42 -0.78 -6.30
N VAL A 71 16.20 0.42 -5.78
CA VAL A 71 15.30 0.65 -4.63
C VAL A 71 13.88 0.23 -4.96
N ARG A 72 13.39 0.55 -6.17
CA ARG A 72 12.09 0.08 -6.65
C ARG A 72 12.04 -1.44 -6.76
N ALA A 73 13.04 -2.06 -7.39
CA ALA A 73 13.19 -3.51 -7.50
C ALA A 73 13.19 -4.19 -6.12
N MET A 74 13.87 -3.60 -5.14
CA MET A 74 13.97 -4.11 -3.77
C MET A 74 12.73 -3.79 -2.91
N THR A 75 11.80 -2.98 -3.42
CA THR A 75 10.50 -2.69 -2.80
C THR A 75 9.31 -3.24 -3.60
N VAL A 76 9.54 -4.03 -4.67
CA VAL A 76 8.48 -4.63 -5.51
C VAL A 76 7.71 -5.67 -4.71
N SER A 77 6.75 -5.20 -3.93
CA SER A 77 5.58 -5.96 -3.57
C SER A 77 4.40 -5.24 -4.20
N ALA A 78 3.62 -5.96 -5.00
CA ALA A 78 2.43 -5.46 -5.67
C ALA A 78 1.26 -5.18 -4.69
N VAL A 79 1.55 -4.60 -3.52
CA VAL A 79 0.56 -4.24 -2.51
C VAL A 79 -0.45 -3.29 -3.13
N ASN A 80 -1.73 -3.54 -2.87
CA ASN A 80 -2.91 -2.84 -3.39
C ASN A 80 -3.08 -2.86 -4.91
N LYS A 81 -2.23 -3.59 -5.66
CA LYS A 81 -2.42 -3.79 -7.10
C LYS A 81 -3.49 -4.83 -7.34
N THR A 82 -4.36 -4.55 -8.30
CA THR A 82 -5.34 -5.50 -8.81
C THR A 82 -4.62 -6.54 -9.66
N LEU A 83 -4.90 -7.80 -9.34
CA LEU A 83 -4.47 -9.01 -10.00
C LEU A 83 -5.69 -9.57 -10.70
N THR A 84 -5.63 -9.72 -12.02
CA THR A 84 -6.72 -10.30 -12.78
C THR A 84 -6.37 -11.75 -13.13
N PHE A 85 -7.31 -12.64 -12.93
CA PHE A 85 -7.25 -14.04 -13.33
C PHE A 85 -7.49 -14.14 -14.84
N SER A 86 -6.60 -14.86 -15.52
CA SER A 86 -6.41 -14.81 -16.97
C SER A 86 -7.62 -15.28 -17.79
N LYS A 87 -8.48 -16.14 -17.24
CA LYS A 87 -9.65 -16.68 -17.93
C LYS A 87 -10.97 -16.25 -17.30
N THR A 88 -11.06 -16.19 -15.98
CA THR A 88 -12.32 -15.81 -15.32
C THR A 88 -12.52 -14.29 -15.28
N GLY A 89 -11.44 -13.51 -15.46
CA GLY A 89 -11.48 -12.07 -15.24
C GLY A 89 -11.63 -11.68 -13.76
N ASN A 90 -11.65 -12.66 -12.86
CA ASN A 90 -11.75 -12.42 -11.43
C ASN A 90 -10.60 -11.55 -10.96
N THR A 91 -10.90 -10.62 -10.06
CA THR A 91 -9.88 -9.73 -9.53
C THR A 91 -9.60 -10.04 -8.07
N ALA A 92 -8.32 -9.97 -7.74
CA ALA A 92 -7.80 -10.06 -6.39
C ALA A 92 -6.80 -8.93 -6.16
N ARG A 93 -6.53 -8.60 -4.90
CA ARG A 93 -5.58 -7.55 -4.52
C ARG A 93 -4.66 -8.09 -3.45
N LEU A 94 -3.37 -7.76 -3.55
CA LEU A 94 -2.43 -8.11 -2.49
C LEU A 94 -2.52 -7.10 -1.37
N GLU A 95 -2.67 -7.59 -0.16
CA GLU A 95 -2.61 -6.76 1.04
C GLU A 95 -1.16 -6.62 1.53
N PRO A 96 -0.88 -5.70 2.48
CA PRO A 96 0.45 -5.56 3.06
C PRO A 96 0.99 -6.90 3.60
N GLN A 97 2.21 -7.24 3.19
CA GLN A 97 2.83 -8.51 3.55
C GLN A 97 3.42 -8.45 4.96
N PHE A 98 3.44 -9.61 5.64
CA PHE A 98 3.99 -9.75 6.98
C PHE A 98 5.14 -10.73 7.00
N ARG A 99 6.14 -10.50 7.85
CA ARG A 99 7.25 -11.44 8.08
C ARG A 99 7.62 -11.59 9.54
N HIS A 100 8.05 -12.79 9.92
CA HIS A 100 8.69 -13.07 11.20
C HIS A 100 9.60 -14.28 11.09
N GLY A 101 10.89 -14.10 11.38
CA GLY A 101 11.89 -15.14 11.18
C GLY A 101 11.92 -15.61 9.72
N ASP A 102 11.61 -16.88 9.51
CA ASP A 102 11.57 -17.57 8.22
C ASP A 102 10.14 -17.78 7.69
N LEU A 103 9.15 -17.12 8.29
CA LEU A 103 7.78 -17.09 7.82
C LEU A 103 7.49 -15.76 7.12
N THR A 104 6.96 -15.84 5.91
CA THR A 104 6.34 -14.72 5.20
C THR A 104 4.88 -15.04 4.93
N VAL A 105 3.99 -14.11 5.26
CA VAL A 105 2.55 -14.19 4.99
C VAL A 105 2.23 -13.15 3.93
N ILE A 106 1.62 -13.59 2.83
CA ILE A 106 1.21 -12.77 1.70
C ILE A 106 -0.31 -12.81 1.66
N PRO A 107 -1.00 -11.81 2.23
CA PRO A 107 -2.45 -11.80 2.22
C PRO A 107 -3.00 -11.33 0.88
N ILE A 108 -4.14 -11.91 0.52
CA ILE A 108 -4.83 -11.72 -0.75
C ILE A 108 -6.29 -11.45 -0.43
N LYS A 109 -6.86 -10.44 -1.06
CA LYS A 109 -8.28 -10.12 -0.98
C LYS A 109 -8.91 -10.23 -2.36
N PHE A 110 -9.89 -11.10 -2.52
CA PHE A 110 -10.72 -11.16 -3.73
C PHE A 110 -11.74 -10.03 -3.70
N ASP A 111 -12.01 -9.42 -4.86
CA ASP A 111 -12.95 -8.30 -4.95
C ASP A 111 -14.42 -8.77 -4.95
N SER A 112 -14.69 -9.97 -5.45
CA SER A 112 -16.01 -10.59 -5.45
C SER A 112 -16.01 -11.93 -4.73
N ASN A 113 -17.01 -12.16 -3.86
CA ASN A 113 -17.16 -13.41 -3.13
C ASN A 113 -17.78 -14.55 -3.95
N SER A 114 -18.44 -14.23 -5.06
CA SER A 114 -19.18 -15.22 -5.85
C SER A 114 -18.32 -15.97 -6.86
N SER A 115 -17.09 -15.51 -7.10
CA SER A 115 -16.31 -15.97 -8.24
C SER A 115 -14.99 -16.67 -7.88
N PHE A 116 -14.60 -16.70 -6.60
CA PHE A 116 -13.43 -17.45 -6.15
C PHE A 116 -13.81 -18.76 -5.43
N ALA A 117 -12.94 -19.75 -5.49
CA ALA A 117 -13.14 -21.03 -4.82
C ALA A 117 -12.97 -20.87 -3.31
N THR A 118 -13.95 -21.32 -2.53
CA THR A 118 -13.87 -21.29 -1.05
C THR A 118 -12.90 -22.35 -0.49
N SER A 119 -12.46 -23.30 -1.32
CA SER A 119 -11.51 -24.35 -0.94
C SER A 119 -10.11 -24.07 -1.48
N ALA A 120 -9.13 -23.99 -0.59
CA ALA A 120 -7.72 -23.85 -0.92
C ALA A 120 -7.19 -25.00 -1.80
N SER A 121 -7.83 -26.17 -1.77
CA SER A 121 -7.45 -27.32 -2.61
C SER A 121 -7.58 -27.04 -4.11
N LYS A 122 -8.44 -26.08 -4.48
CA LYS A 122 -8.66 -25.64 -5.86
C LYS A 122 -7.55 -24.73 -6.36
N TYR A 123 -6.66 -24.26 -5.49
CA TYR A 123 -5.55 -23.42 -5.87
C TYR A 123 -4.24 -24.18 -5.88
N LYS A 124 -3.36 -23.79 -6.81
CA LYS A 124 -1.97 -24.22 -6.84
C LYS A 124 -1.06 -23.00 -6.94
N VAL A 125 -0.10 -22.91 -6.03
CA VAL A 125 0.84 -21.79 -5.97
C VAL A 125 2.17 -22.22 -6.56
N PHE A 126 2.72 -21.44 -7.47
CA PHE A 126 4.02 -21.69 -8.05
C PHE A 126 4.95 -20.53 -7.79
N PHE A 127 6.21 -20.85 -7.52
CA PHE A 127 7.27 -19.88 -7.33
C PHE A 127 8.24 -19.96 -8.49
N LYS A 128 8.71 -18.79 -8.92
CA LYS A 128 9.84 -18.68 -9.84
C LYS A 128 10.74 -17.54 -9.43
N GLU A 129 12.02 -17.72 -9.73
CA GLU A 129 13.01 -16.66 -9.64
C GLU A 129 12.67 -15.58 -10.65
N SER A 130 12.62 -14.32 -10.21
CA SER A 130 12.43 -13.22 -11.15
C SER A 130 13.75 -12.74 -11.76
N ILE A 131 14.90 -13.10 -11.16
CA ILE A 131 16.24 -12.73 -11.61
C ILE A 131 17.19 -13.92 -11.38
N SER A 132 17.83 -14.40 -12.45
CA SER A 132 18.57 -15.68 -12.59
C SER A 132 19.81 -15.92 -11.71
N LYS A 133 19.99 -15.16 -10.62
CA LYS A 133 21.18 -15.26 -9.75
C LYS A 133 20.94 -15.92 -8.40
N TYR A 134 19.69 -16.24 -8.04
CA TYR A 134 19.36 -16.71 -6.69
C TYR A 134 18.51 -17.97 -6.74
N LYS A 135 19.16 -19.13 -6.62
CA LYS A 135 18.45 -20.41 -6.47
C LYS A 135 17.43 -20.31 -5.34
N ILE A 136 16.13 -20.50 -5.63
CA ILE A 136 15.11 -20.56 -4.58
C ILE A 136 15.49 -21.71 -3.62
N PRO A 137 15.76 -21.42 -2.34
CA PRO A 137 16.08 -22.47 -1.38
C PRO A 137 14.85 -23.37 -1.17
N THR A 138 15.04 -24.50 -0.50
CA THR A 138 13.93 -25.39 -0.15
C THR A 138 12.91 -24.65 0.70
N ILE A 139 11.81 -24.22 0.06
CA ILE A 139 10.68 -23.55 0.72
C ILE A 139 9.53 -24.54 0.90
N LYS A 140 8.75 -24.35 1.96
CA LYS A 140 7.43 -24.96 2.12
C LYS A 140 6.39 -23.87 1.95
N THR A 141 5.27 -24.20 1.35
CA THR A 141 4.19 -23.23 1.15
C THR A 141 2.84 -23.83 1.53
N SER A 142 1.99 -23.00 2.13
CA SER A 142 0.58 -23.29 2.33
C SER A 142 -0.24 -22.15 1.73
N PHE A 143 -1.24 -22.50 0.92
CA PHE A 143 -2.29 -21.58 0.51
C PHE A 143 -3.48 -21.77 1.44
N VAL A 144 -3.97 -20.68 2.03
CA VAL A 144 -5.09 -20.69 2.97
C VAL A 144 -6.20 -19.82 2.40
N VAL A 145 -7.44 -20.33 2.40
CA VAL A 145 -8.65 -19.60 2.01
C VAL A 145 -9.58 -19.53 3.21
N PHE A 146 -10.04 -18.32 3.53
CA PHE A 146 -10.93 -18.05 4.67
C PHE A 146 -12.39 -18.05 4.23
N GLY A 147 -12.88 -19.21 3.77
CA GLY A 147 -14.27 -19.44 3.40
C GLY A 147 -14.84 -18.35 2.48
N SER A 148 -16.00 -17.81 2.83
CA SER A 148 -16.72 -16.77 2.10
C SER A 148 -16.29 -15.33 2.42
N THR A 149 -15.20 -15.14 3.17
CA THR A 149 -14.79 -13.79 3.61
C THR A 149 -14.14 -12.95 2.50
N GLY A 150 -13.79 -13.57 1.37
CA GLY A 150 -13.00 -12.93 0.32
C GLY A 150 -11.51 -12.84 0.63
N TYR A 151 -11.05 -13.39 1.76
CA TYR A 151 -9.64 -13.36 2.14
C TYR A 151 -8.96 -14.71 1.91
N ALA A 152 -7.72 -14.64 1.47
CA ALA A 152 -6.79 -15.76 1.39
C ALA A 152 -5.39 -15.32 1.84
N ALA A 153 -4.51 -16.27 2.08
CA ALA A 153 -3.12 -16.00 2.38
C ALA A 153 -2.21 -17.09 1.82
N ILE A 154 -1.06 -16.67 1.28
CA ILE A 154 0.06 -17.59 1.02
C ILE A 154 1.01 -17.49 2.22
N MET A 155 1.22 -18.61 2.90
CA MET A 155 2.26 -18.76 3.92
C MET A 155 3.47 -19.42 3.28
N VAL A 156 4.61 -18.74 3.31
CA VAL A 156 5.88 -19.25 2.79
C VAL A 156 6.85 -19.43 3.94
N TYR A 157 7.34 -20.65 4.10
CA TYR A 157 8.30 -21.04 5.12
C TYR A 157 9.65 -21.35 4.48
N GLY A 158 10.70 -20.78 5.05
CA GLY A 158 12.08 -21.03 4.64
C GLY A 158 12.89 -19.75 4.56
N ASP A 159 14.19 -19.89 4.31
CA ASP A 159 15.09 -18.75 4.22
C ASP A 159 14.95 -18.05 2.86
N LEU A 160 13.89 -17.27 2.68
CA LEU A 160 13.65 -16.57 1.43
C LEU A 160 14.74 -15.52 1.13
N PRO A 161 15.18 -15.35 -0.12
CA PRO A 161 16.17 -14.35 -0.46
C PRO A 161 15.63 -12.93 -0.27
N LYS A 162 16.52 -11.95 -0.08
CA LYS A 162 16.19 -10.52 -0.17
C LYS A 162 16.17 -10.08 -1.64
N ALA A 163 15.29 -10.70 -2.42
CA ALA A 163 15.17 -10.47 -3.86
C ALA A 163 13.71 -10.62 -4.32
N PRO A 164 13.33 -10.02 -5.46
CA PRO A 164 12.03 -10.25 -6.07
C PRO A 164 11.80 -11.72 -6.43
N LEU A 165 10.68 -12.27 -5.99
CA LEU A 165 10.16 -13.58 -6.33
C LEU A 165 8.89 -13.41 -7.15
N GLN A 166 8.78 -14.15 -8.25
CA GLN A 166 7.55 -14.25 -9.00
C GLN A 166 6.70 -15.38 -8.42
N ILE A 167 5.43 -15.07 -8.18
CA ILE A 167 4.42 -16.01 -7.71
C ILE A 167 3.35 -16.10 -8.78
N LEU A 168 2.94 -17.33 -9.09
CA LEU A 168 1.79 -17.63 -9.93
C LEU A 168 0.77 -18.39 -9.10
N ILE A 169 -0.46 -17.90 -9.06
CA ILE A 169 -1.59 -18.60 -8.46
C ILE A 169 -2.44 -19.12 -9.61
N ARG A 170 -2.64 -20.44 -9.65
CA ARG A 170 -3.53 -21.10 -10.60
C ARG A 170 -4.81 -21.50 -9.88
N ASP A 171 -5.95 -21.20 -10.49
CA ASP A 171 -7.26 -21.69 -10.08
C ASP A 171 -7.60 -22.94 -10.93
N ASP A 172 -7.74 -24.08 -10.25
CA ASP A 172 -8.11 -25.38 -10.83
C ASP A 172 -9.65 -25.59 -10.80
N MET A 173 -10.46 -24.57 -10.49
CA MET A 173 -11.92 -24.69 -10.65
C MET A 173 -12.28 -24.98 -12.11
N PRO A 174 -13.26 -25.86 -12.37
CA PRO A 174 -13.78 -26.05 -13.71
C PRO A 174 -14.37 -24.73 -14.19
N ILE A 175 -13.75 -24.16 -15.22
CA ILE A 175 -14.18 -22.90 -15.81
C ILE A 175 -15.49 -23.22 -16.53
N SER A 176 -16.62 -22.82 -15.94
CA SER A 176 -17.80 -22.54 -16.75
C SER A 176 -17.39 -21.40 -17.67
N THR A 177 -17.31 -21.67 -18.97
CA THR A 177 -16.96 -20.68 -19.99
C THR A 177 -17.81 -19.45 -19.78
N VAL A 178 -17.20 -18.39 -19.26
CA VAL A 178 -17.76 -17.05 -19.38
C VAL A 178 -17.51 -16.68 -20.83
N ASP A 179 -18.57 -16.63 -21.64
CA ASP A 179 -18.50 -16.12 -23.00
C ASP A 179 -18.02 -14.66 -22.92
N PHE A 180 -16.71 -14.47 -23.13
CA PHE A 180 -16.18 -13.16 -23.48
C PHE A 180 -16.67 -12.87 -24.89
N ASN A 181 -17.87 -12.30 -24.96
CA ASN A 181 -18.48 -11.81 -26.19
C ASN A 181 -17.76 -10.50 -26.57
N ASP A 182 -16.48 -10.61 -26.92
CA ASP A 182 -15.72 -9.51 -27.48
C ASP A 182 -15.93 -9.53 -29.00
N ASN A 183 -16.73 -8.58 -29.50
CA ASN A 183 -17.05 -8.39 -30.92
C ASN A 183 -15.84 -7.88 -31.74
N SER A 184 -14.60 -8.22 -31.36
CA SER A 184 -13.43 -8.03 -32.21
C SER A 184 -13.17 -9.33 -32.98
N GLY A 185 -13.49 -9.30 -34.28
CA GLY A 185 -13.50 -10.46 -35.16
C GLY A 185 -12.14 -11.14 -35.34
N ASP A 186 -11.80 -12.03 -34.42
CA ASP A 186 -10.82 -13.10 -34.61
C ASP A 186 -11.32 -14.34 -33.83
N VAL A 187 -12.15 -15.13 -34.52
CA VAL A 187 -12.82 -16.31 -33.97
C VAL A 187 -11.89 -17.51 -34.07
N ASP A 188 -11.10 -17.75 -33.03
CA ASP A 188 -10.56 -19.09 -32.74
C ASP A 188 -11.51 -19.78 -31.75
N ASN A 189 -12.41 -20.60 -32.30
CA ASN A 189 -13.35 -21.42 -31.56
C ASN A 189 -12.61 -22.48 -30.72
N SER A 190 -12.98 -22.58 -29.43
CA SER A 190 -12.51 -23.49 -28.37
C SER A 190 -11.34 -22.98 -27.51
N ASN A 191 -11.53 -22.97 -26.18
CA ASN A 191 -10.45 -22.84 -25.18
C ASN A 191 -9.72 -21.49 -25.13
N GLY A 192 -10.43 -20.36 -24.95
CA GLY A 192 -9.83 -19.03 -24.80
C GLY A 192 -8.51 -19.04 -24.00
N THR A 193 -7.40 -18.71 -24.67
CA THR A 193 -6.09 -18.66 -24.04
C THR A 193 -6.01 -17.38 -23.20
N GLY A 194 -6.10 -17.53 -21.89
CA GLY A 194 -5.87 -16.41 -20.97
C GLY A 194 -4.44 -15.89 -21.12
N LYS A 195 -4.20 -14.62 -20.80
CA LYS A 195 -2.85 -14.04 -20.78
C LYS A 195 -2.41 -13.81 -19.33
N VAL A 196 -1.17 -14.22 -19.02
CA VAL A 196 -0.55 -13.97 -17.71
C VAL A 196 0.78 -13.27 -17.94
N ASP A 197 1.00 -12.18 -17.21
CA ASP A 197 2.26 -11.45 -17.29
C ASP A 197 3.33 -12.14 -16.45
N PHE A 198 4.27 -12.75 -17.16
CA PHE A 198 5.35 -13.52 -16.60
C PHE A 198 6.70 -12.84 -16.89
N ASP A 199 7.42 -12.47 -15.84
CA ASP A 199 8.64 -11.66 -15.92
C ASP A 199 8.58 -10.37 -16.77
N GLY A 200 7.41 -9.73 -16.86
CA GLY A 200 7.20 -8.56 -17.72
C GLY A 200 6.98 -8.90 -19.19
N ARG A 201 6.76 -10.19 -19.51
CA ARG A 201 6.31 -10.68 -20.82
C ARG A 201 4.95 -11.32 -20.67
N SER A 202 3.99 -10.91 -21.50
CA SER A 202 2.67 -11.54 -21.51
C SER A 202 2.75 -12.92 -22.18
N GLN A 203 2.34 -13.97 -21.46
CA GLN A 203 2.34 -15.35 -21.95
C GLN A 203 0.91 -15.88 -22.08
N LYS A 204 0.60 -16.55 -23.19
CA LYS A 204 -0.67 -17.27 -23.37
C LYS A 204 -0.66 -18.53 -22.49
N VAL A 205 -1.72 -18.73 -21.71
CA VAL A 205 -1.93 -19.90 -20.85
C VAL A 205 -3.29 -20.53 -21.10
N ASN A 206 -3.37 -21.85 -20.97
CA ASN A 206 -4.60 -22.61 -21.13
C ASN A 206 -5.32 -22.90 -19.79
N PHE A 207 -4.86 -22.32 -18.68
CA PHE A 207 -5.44 -22.42 -17.35
C PHE A 207 -5.76 -21.03 -16.78
N ASP A 208 -6.65 -20.97 -15.80
CA ASP A 208 -6.95 -19.72 -15.11
C ASP A 208 -5.87 -19.43 -14.06
N ALA A 209 -5.19 -18.30 -14.19
CA ALA A 209 -4.12 -17.93 -13.28
C ALA A 209 -3.89 -16.42 -13.22
N THR A 210 -3.23 -16.01 -12.16
CA THR A 210 -2.67 -14.67 -12.05
C THR A 210 -1.24 -14.74 -11.53
N ALA A 211 -0.40 -13.79 -11.94
CA ALA A 211 0.99 -13.72 -11.53
C ALA A 211 1.34 -12.36 -10.97
N PHE A 212 2.22 -12.35 -9.98
CA PHE A 212 2.69 -11.12 -9.35
C PHE A 212 4.09 -11.32 -8.78
N ARG A 213 4.72 -10.19 -8.46
CA ARG A 213 6.06 -10.15 -7.85
C ARG A 213 5.97 -9.67 -6.41
N ILE A 214 6.74 -10.30 -5.55
CA ILE A 214 6.92 -9.91 -4.15
C ILE A 214 8.40 -9.83 -3.79
N ASN A 215 8.77 -9.04 -2.79
CA ASN A 215 10.06 -9.17 -2.13
C ASN A 215 9.84 -9.50 -0.66
N PRO A 216 9.97 -10.77 -0.22
CA PRO A 216 9.61 -11.22 1.13
C PRO A 216 10.47 -10.59 2.23
N LYS A 217 11.68 -10.13 1.91
CA LYS A 217 12.57 -9.36 2.80
C LYS A 217 12.73 -7.90 2.36
N GLY A 218 11.80 -7.41 1.54
CA GLY A 218 11.73 -6.01 1.12
C GLY A 218 11.46 -5.08 2.30
N ASN A 219 11.90 -3.82 2.20
CA ASN A 219 11.75 -2.84 3.27
C ASN A 219 10.28 -2.47 3.57
N ASN A 220 9.37 -2.75 2.63
CA ASN A 220 7.93 -2.55 2.74
C ASN A 220 7.18 -3.74 3.35
N VAL A 221 7.85 -4.84 3.69
CA VAL A 221 7.24 -5.98 4.39
C VAL A 221 7.22 -5.70 5.89
N LYS A 222 6.03 -5.73 6.49
CA LYS A 222 5.85 -5.45 7.92
C LYS A 222 6.39 -6.61 8.76
N THR A 223 7.28 -6.31 9.70
CA THR A 223 7.72 -7.33 10.66
C THR A 223 6.70 -7.41 11.79
N ASP A 224 6.09 -8.57 12.00
CA ASP A 224 5.04 -8.76 13.01
C ASP A 224 5.33 -10.01 13.84
N LYS A 225 5.63 -9.84 15.14
CA LYS A 225 5.96 -10.96 16.04
C LYS A 225 4.77 -11.86 16.36
N SER A 226 3.54 -11.41 16.05
CA SER A 226 2.34 -12.21 16.31
C SER A 226 2.11 -13.33 15.29
N ILE A 227 2.83 -13.32 14.15
CA ILE A 227 2.80 -14.44 13.21
C ILE A 227 3.85 -15.50 13.60
N SER A 228 3.39 -16.74 13.77
CA SER A 228 4.21 -17.93 13.98
C SER A 228 3.78 -19.07 13.07
N ARG A 229 4.65 -20.09 12.92
CA ARG A 229 4.35 -21.30 12.14
C ARG A 229 3.23 -22.14 12.73
N THR A 230 3.02 -22.02 14.04
CA THR A 230 2.06 -22.80 14.83
C THR A 230 0.80 -22.02 15.13
N MET A 231 0.59 -20.87 14.47
CA MET A 231 -0.62 -20.08 14.69
C MET A 231 -1.85 -20.82 14.18
N SER A 232 -2.95 -20.65 14.89
CA SER A 232 -4.29 -21.09 14.44
C SER A 232 -4.76 -20.28 13.23
N MET A 233 -5.77 -20.78 12.51
CA MET A 233 -6.34 -20.07 11.36
C MET A 233 -7.09 -18.81 11.81
N SER A 234 -7.70 -18.83 12.99
CA SER A 234 -8.26 -17.63 13.63
C SER A 234 -7.20 -16.56 13.89
N GLN A 235 -6.03 -16.94 14.40
CA GLN A 235 -4.91 -16.01 14.56
C GLN A 235 -4.37 -15.50 13.22
N LEU A 236 -4.26 -16.36 12.20
CA LEU A 236 -3.83 -15.94 10.87
C LEU A 236 -4.83 -14.94 10.27
N TYR A 237 -6.13 -15.24 10.33
CA TYR A 237 -7.19 -14.33 9.87
C TYR A 237 -7.17 -13.00 10.61
N SER A 238 -6.94 -13.04 11.94
CA SER A 238 -6.79 -11.86 12.79
C SER A 238 -5.70 -10.93 12.26
N VAL A 239 -4.54 -11.48 11.92
CA VAL A 239 -3.39 -10.70 11.42
C VAL A 239 -3.69 -10.08 10.06
N ILE A 240 -4.28 -10.85 9.14
CA ILE A 240 -4.44 -10.39 7.75
C ILE A 240 -5.65 -9.47 7.53
N ALA A 241 -6.71 -9.63 8.33
CA ALA A 241 -7.99 -8.94 8.10
C ALA A 241 -8.73 -8.58 9.39
N GLY A 242 -8.79 -9.50 10.36
CA GLY A 242 -9.62 -9.38 11.56
C GLY A 242 -9.32 -8.13 12.38
N LYS A 243 -8.04 -7.85 12.67
CA LYS A 243 -7.61 -6.67 13.44
C LYS A 243 -8.07 -5.37 12.79
N GLU A 244 -7.92 -5.24 11.47
CA GLU A 244 -8.33 -4.03 10.76
C GLU A 244 -9.86 -3.87 10.75
N ARG A 245 -10.60 -4.95 10.49
CA ARG A 245 -12.08 -4.93 10.51
C ARG A 245 -12.61 -4.55 11.90
N ILE A 246 -12.05 -5.14 12.95
CA ILE A 246 -12.40 -4.82 14.34
C ILE A 246 -12.05 -3.37 14.68
N ALA A 247 -10.89 -2.89 14.25
CA ALA A 247 -10.49 -1.49 14.47
C ALA A 247 -11.43 -0.51 13.76
N LYS A 248 -11.81 -0.79 12.50
CA LYS A 248 -12.79 0.00 11.74
C LYS A 248 -14.16 0.01 12.42
N ALA A 249 -14.67 -1.15 12.83
CA ALA A 249 -15.95 -1.27 13.53
C ALA A 249 -15.94 -0.51 14.87
N LYS A 250 -14.86 -0.65 15.66
CA LYS A 250 -14.69 0.12 16.91
C LYS A 250 -14.67 1.63 16.65
N LYS A 251 -13.94 2.09 15.65
CA LYS A 251 -13.88 3.51 15.28
C LYS A 251 -15.25 4.05 14.86
N HIS A 252 -16.01 3.28 14.10
CA HIS A 252 -17.37 3.63 13.71
C HIS A 252 -18.29 3.74 14.93
N LEU A 253 -18.25 2.75 15.84
CA LEU A 253 -19.03 2.77 17.09
C LEU A 253 -18.69 3.98 17.97
N ILE A 254 -17.41 4.33 18.12
CA ILE A 254 -16.98 5.52 18.87
C ILE A 254 -17.57 6.80 18.25
N ARG A 255 -17.57 6.91 16.92
CA ARG A 255 -18.12 8.07 16.21
C ARG A 255 -19.63 8.20 16.42
N LEU A 256 -20.37 7.09 16.37
CA LEU A 256 -21.81 7.08 16.62
C LEU A 256 -22.14 7.47 18.06
N ASN A 257 -21.47 6.88 19.05
CA ASN A 257 -21.64 7.26 20.46
C ASN A 257 -21.34 8.74 20.70
N TYR A 258 -20.31 9.28 20.05
CA TYR A 258 -19.99 10.70 20.14
C TYR A 258 -21.11 11.57 19.55
N ALA A 259 -21.60 11.25 18.36
CA ALA A 259 -22.70 11.97 17.72
C ALA A 259 -23.98 11.94 18.57
N GLN A 260 -24.34 10.77 19.10
CA GLN A 260 -25.46 10.60 20.04
C GLN A 260 -25.28 11.50 21.27
N SER A 261 -24.08 11.52 21.86
CA SER A 261 -23.80 12.36 23.03
C SER A 261 -23.91 13.86 22.76
N GLN A 262 -23.59 14.31 21.54
CA GLN A 262 -23.74 15.70 21.14
C GLN A 262 -25.21 16.06 20.91
N ASN A 263 -25.97 15.14 20.30
CA ASN A 263 -27.40 15.33 20.09
C ASN A 263 -28.17 15.44 21.41
N LEU A 264 -27.86 14.58 22.39
CA LEU A 264 -28.44 14.66 23.74
C LEU A 264 -28.08 15.97 24.47
N LYS A 265 -26.87 16.49 24.27
CA LYS A 265 -26.49 17.80 24.83
C LYS A 265 -27.27 18.94 24.18
N ALA A 266 -27.46 18.90 22.87
CA ALA A 266 -28.26 19.88 22.16
C ALA A 266 -29.72 19.84 22.61
N GLU A 267 -30.30 18.64 22.75
CA GLU A 267 -31.64 18.43 23.30
C GLU A 267 -31.79 19.08 24.69
N HIS A 268 -30.85 18.82 25.61
CA HIS A 268 -30.86 19.44 26.93
C HIS A 268 -30.73 20.98 26.85
N GLN A 269 -29.97 21.53 25.91
CA GLN A 269 -29.90 22.98 25.69
C GLN A 269 -31.24 23.55 25.23
N TYR A 270 -31.93 22.86 24.32
CA TYR A 270 -33.26 23.27 23.87
C TYR A 270 -34.30 23.21 24.98
N TYR A 271 -34.30 22.18 25.84
CA TYR A 271 -35.16 22.17 27.03
C TYR A 271 -34.89 23.33 27.98
N SER A 272 -33.63 23.69 28.21
CA SER A 272 -33.29 24.86 29.04
C SER A 272 -33.74 26.19 28.42
N GLN A 273 -33.70 26.30 27.08
CA GLN A 273 -34.23 27.46 26.37
C GLN A 273 -35.76 27.50 26.43
N LEU A 274 -36.42 26.34 26.29
CA LEU A 274 -37.88 26.20 26.41
C LEU A 274 -38.34 26.66 27.78
N GLU A 275 -37.68 26.23 28.87
CA GLU A 275 -37.98 26.65 30.24
C GLU A 275 -37.90 28.18 30.40
N GLN A 276 -36.85 28.82 29.83
CA GLN A 276 -36.69 30.28 29.90
C GLN A 276 -37.81 31.01 29.15
N ILE A 277 -38.21 30.51 27.98
CA ILE A 277 -39.29 31.10 27.19
C ILE A 277 -40.65 30.88 27.84
N ASN A 278 -40.92 29.67 28.35
CA ASN A 278 -42.15 29.37 29.09
C ASN A 278 -42.29 30.29 30.30
N LYS A 279 -41.20 30.49 31.06
CA LYS A 279 -41.18 31.44 32.18
C LYS A 279 -41.47 32.88 31.74
N ALA A 280 -40.92 33.32 30.59
CA ALA A 280 -41.17 34.65 30.04
C ALA A 280 -42.62 34.83 29.54
N LEU A 281 -43.25 33.75 29.08
CA LEU A 281 -44.66 33.70 28.66
C LEU A 281 -45.64 33.47 29.83
N GLY A 282 -45.15 33.26 31.05
CA GLY A 282 -45.98 32.93 32.22
C GLY A 282 -46.55 31.50 32.20
N ARG A 283 -45.97 30.60 31.39
CA ARG A 283 -46.34 29.19 31.27
C ARG A 283 -45.54 28.32 32.26
N PRO A 284 -46.02 27.11 32.59
CA PRO A 284 -45.24 26.10 33.31
C PRO A 284 -43.91 25.80 32.59
N ALA A 285 -42.84 25.58 33.35
CA ALA A 285 -41.49 25.37 32.82
C ALA A 285 -41.40 24.18 31.83
N ASP A 286 -42.19 23.14 32.07
CA ASP A 286 -42.26 21.88 31.33
C ASP A 286 -43.37 21.86 30.26
N ASP A 287 -44.03 22.99 30.00
CA ASP A 287 -45.06 23.08 28.97
C ASP A 287 -44.49 22.86 27.56
N THR A 288 -44.72 21.66 27.05
CA THR A 288 -44.34 21.19 25.70
C THR A 288 -45.54 21.11 24.76
N GLN A 289 -46.75 21.46 25.22
CA GLN A 289 -47.97 21.34 24.41
C GLN A 289 -48.13 22.54 23.48
N ASP A 290 -48.40 22.27 22.21
CA ASP A 290 -48.69 23.31 21.24
C ASP A 290 -50.16 23.74 21.32
N ASP A 291 -50.47 24.67 22.22
CA ASP A 291 -51.78 25.30 22.31
C ASP A 291 -51.93 26.38 21.22
N SER A 292 -52.08 25.92 19.98
CA SER A 292 -52.30 26.76 18.80
C SER A 292 -53.71 27.39 18.75
N ASP A 293 -54.61 27.00 19.66
CA ASP A 293 -56.00 27.50 19.75
C ASP A 293 -56.19 28.74 20.65
N SER A 294 -55.12 29.39 21.09
CA SER A 294 -55.22 30.60 21.90
C SER A 294 -55.54 31.83 21.02
N ASP A 295 -56.82 32.22 21.00
CA ASP A 295 -57.36 33.53 20.57
C ASP A 295 -56.84 34.71 21.44
N SER A 296 -55.65 34.60 22.05
CA SER A 296 -55.07 35.63 22.90
C SER A 296 -54.38 36.70 22.06
N ALA A 297 -55.15 37.72 21.70
CA ALA A 297 -54.77 38.90 20.92
C ALA A 297 -53.67 39.80 21.55
N ASN A 298 -52.86 39.29 22.48
CA ASN A 298 -51.79 40.01 23.17
C ASN A 298 -50.51 39.18 23.39
N ALA A 299 -50.40 37.98 22.81
CA ALA A 299 -49.17 37.19 22.90
C ALA A 299 -48.03 37.89 22.13
N ASN A 300 -46.87 38.00 22.77
CA ASN A 300 -45.65 38.53 22.17
C ASN A 300 -45.19 37.57 21.05
N THR A 301 -45.67 37.79 19.83
CA THR A 301 -45.55 36.90 18.65
C THR A 301 -44.13 36.41 18.40
N THR A 302 -43.12 37.22 18.74
CA THR A 302 -41.70 36.85 18.64
C THR A 302 -41.31 35.72 19.61
N LEU A 303 -41.79 35.76 20.87
CA LEU A 303 -41.51 34.73 21.88
C LEU A 303 -42.19 33.40 21.54
N GLU A 304 -43.44 33.45 21.05
CA GLU A 304 -44.16 32.24 20.65
C GLU A 304 -43.54 31.60 19.41
N ASN A 305 -43.14 32.39 18.40
CA ASN A 305 -42.39 31.87 17.24
C ASN A 305 -41.05 31.22 17.67
N ASN A 306 -40.34 31.81 18.64
CA ASN A 306 -39.12 31.22 19.18
C ASN A 306 -39.39 29.91 19.92
N ARG A 307 -40.49 29.83 20.68
CA ARG A 307 -40.95 28.62 21.35
C ARG A 307 -41.20 27.49 20.35
N GLN A 308 -41.93 27.76 19.27
CA GLN A 308 -42.21 26.77 18.22
C GLN A 308 -40.95 26.26 17.54
N ASN A 309 -40.01 27.14 17.23
CA ASN A 309 -38.71 26.74 16.68
C ASN A 309 -37.93 25.83 17.64
N ILE A 310 -38.00 26.07 18.95
CA ILE A 310 -37.35 25.23 19.96
C ILE A 310 -38.03 23.86 20.06
N LEU A 311 -39.36 23.80 20.08
CA LEU A 311 -40.10 22.53 20.09
C LEU A 311 -39.77 21.69 18.85
N SER A 312 -39.77 22.29 17.65
CA SER A 312 -39.37 21.61 16.42
C SER A 312 -37.93 21.08 16.45
N ASN A 313 -37.01 21.83 17.08
CA ASN A 313 -35.63 21.37 17.27
C ASN A 313 -35.54 20.22 18.29
N ILE A 314 -36.36 20.22 19.35
CA ILE A 314 -36.45 19.11 20.31
C ILE A 314 -36.93 17.84 19.61
N GLU A 315 -38.01 17.92 18.82
CA GLU A 315 -38.52 16.78 18.05
C GLU A 315 -37.46 16.23 17.08
N THR A 316 -36.74 17.13 16.39
CA THR A 316 -35.62 16.75 15.51
C THR A 316 -34.51 16.03 16.30
N CYS A 317 -34.16 16.54 17.48
CA CYS A 317 -33.21 15.88 18.37
C CYS A 317 -33.70 14.50 18.84
N GLN A 318 -34.96 14.35 19.21
CA GLN A 318 -35.51 13.06 19.65
C GLN A 318 -35.47 12.02 18.52
N SER A 319 -35.92 12.39 17.32
CA SER A 319 -35.83 11.55 16.12
C SER A 319 -34.38 11.14 15.82
N ASN A 320 -33.43 12.09 15.89
CA ASN A 320 -32.01 11.78 15.74
C ASN A 320 -31.49 10.85 16.84
N THR A 321 -31.95 10.99 18.08
CA THR A 321 -31.54 10.13 19.21
C THR A 321 -31.99 8.69 18.99
N GLU A 322 -33.20 8.46 18.51
CA GLU A 322 -33.69 7.13 18.12
C GLU A 322 -32.84 6.55 16.99
N GLN A 323 -32.62 7.32 15.92
CA GLN A 323 -31.79 6.90 14.79
C GLN A 323 -30.36 6.52 15.23
N TYR A 324 -29.74 7.31 16.12
CA TYR A 324 -28.41 7.00 16.65
C TYR A 324 -28.42 5.77 17.56
N THR A 325 -29.48 5.56 18.33
CA THR A 325 -29.62 4.38 19.20
C THR A 325 -29.64 3.11 18.37
N ASP A 326 -30.44 3.09 17.31
CA ASP A 326 -30.52 1.97 16.36
C ASP A 326 -29.18 1.76 15.65
N ALA A 327 -28.55 2.83 15.18
CA ALA A 327 -27.24 2.77 14.53
C ALA A 327 -26.15 2.21 15.47
N VAL A 328 -26.14 2.62 16.74
CA VAL A 328 -25.21 2.11 17.75
C VAL A 328 -25.46 0.63 18.03
N GLN A 329 -26.72 0.22 18.13
CA GLN A 329 -27.09 -1.18 18.36
C GLN A 329 -26.67 -2.06 17.18
N SER A 330 -26.92 -1.61 15.94
CA SER A 330 -26.46 -2.27 14.72
C SER A 330 -24.93 -2.38 14.70
N ALA A 331 -24.21 -1.29 14.98
CA ALA A 331 -22.74 -1.29 14.98
C ALA A 331 -22.14 -2.20 16.07
N LYS A 332 -22.80 -2.33 17.23
CA LYS A 332 -22.42 -3.30 18.28
C LYS A 332 -22.61 -4.73 17.80
N ALA A 333 -23.74 -5.03 17.15
CA ALA A 333 -24.00 -6.34 16.58
C ALA A 333 -22.96 -6.71 15.51
N ASP A 334 -22.63 -5.79 14.59
CA ASP A 334 -21.60 -5.99 13.56
C ASP A 334 -20.21 -6.26 14.16
N LEU A 335 -19.85 -5.53 15.21
CA LEU A 335 -18.59 -5.74 15.94
C LEU A 335 -18.55 -7.13 16.60
N GLN A 336 -19.67 -7.57 17.20
CA GLN A 336 -19.77 -8.91 17.78
C GLN A 336 -19.69 -9.99 16.72
N GLN A 337 -20.43 -9.85 15.61
CA GLN A 337 -20.37 -10.78 14.49
C GLN A 337 -18.95 -10.88 13.92
N THR A 338 -18.23 -9.76 13.77
CA THR A 338 -16.84 -9.76 13.29
C THR A 338 -15.91 -10.54 14.22
N LYS A 339 -16.09 -10.42 15.54
CA LYS A 339 -15.31 -11.18 16.53
C LYS A 339 -15.66 -12.68 16.53
N ILE A 340 -16.94 -13.01 16.37
CA ILE A 340 -17.40 -14.41 16.25
C ILE A 340 -16.80 -15.02 14.99
N LEU A 341 -16.88 -14.31 13.86
CA LEU A 341 -16.32 -14.72 12.59
C LEU A 341 -14.81 -15.02 12.73
N GLU A 342 -14.04 -14.10 13.31
CA GLU A 342 -12.60 -14.28 13.57
C GLU A 342 -12.31 -15.55 14.38
N LYS A 343 -13.03 -15.77 15.49
CA LYS A 343 -12.86 -16.97 16.34
C LYS A 343 -13.26 -18.27 15.64
N SER A 344 -14.24 -18.20 14.74
CA SER A 344 -14.75 -19.38 14.04
C SER A 344 -13.86 -19.86 12.88
N MET A 345 -12.85 -19.08 12.48
CA MET A 345 -12.03 -19.38 11.30
C MET A 345 -11.28 -20.70 11.38
N ASP A 346 -11.05 -21.24 12.57
CA ASP A 346 -10.44 -22.57 12.73
C ASP A 346 -11.30 -23.70 12.14
N GLY A 347 -12.62 -23.51 12.02
CA GLY A 347 -13.53 -24.46 11.38
C GLY A 347 -13.87 -24.15 9.91
N TYR A 348 -13.64 -22.92 9.44
CA TYR A 348 -14.05 -22.47 8.10
C TYR A 348 -12.89 -22.23 7.12
N ALA A 349 -11.66 -22.10 7.63
CA ALA A 349 -10.50 -21.96 6.79
C ALA A 349 -10.10 -23.32 6.19
N THR A 350 -9.73 -23.31 4.91
CA THR A 350 -9.15 -24.47 4.25
C THR A 350 -7.71 -24.17 3.88
N ALA A 351 -6.83 -25.17 4.01
CA ALA A 351 -5.41 -25.05 3.69
C ALA A 351 -5.00 -26.10 2.67
N SER A 352 -4.08 -25.74 1.78
CA SER A 352 -3.53 -26.61 0.75
C SER A 352 -2.04 -26.39 0.63
N SER A 353 -1.26 -27.47 0.68
CA SER A 353 0.18 -27.46 0.43
C SER A 353 0.53 -27.80 -1.02
N ARG A 354 -0.38 -27.58 -1.97
CA ARG A 354 -0.14 -27.80 -3.39
C ARG A 354 0.71 -26.64 -3.95
N TYR A 355 2.02 -26.84 -4.00
CA TYR A 355 2.94 -25.90 -4.61
C TYR A 355 3.88 -26.54 -5.63
N GLY A 356 4.52 -25.70 -6.45
CA GLY A 356 5.59 -26.08 -7.35
C GLY A 356 6.62 -24.97 -7.49
N VAL A 357 7.82 -25.31 -7.96
CA VAL A 357 8.84 -24.35 -8.37
C VAL A 357 9.02 -24.53 -9.87
N PHE A 358 8.91 -23.43 -10.64
CA PHE A 358 9.28 -23.43 -12.05
C PHE A 358 10.75 -23.03 -12.17
N GLU A 359 11.48 -23.67 -13.07
CA GLU A 359 12.81 -23.24 -13.49
C GLU A 359 12.72 -22.21 -14.64
#